data_AF-A0A1V4SRX3-F1
#
_entry.id   AF-A0A1V4SRX3-F1
#
_cell.length_a   1.000
_cell.length_b   1.000
_cell.length_c   1.000
_cell.angle_alpha   90.00
_cell.angle_beta   90.00
_cell.angle_gamma   90.00
#
_symmetry.space_group_name_H-M   'P 1'
#
loop_
_entity.id
_entity.type
_entity.pdbx_description
1 polymer ?
#
loop_
_entity_poly.entity_id
_entity_poly.type
_entity_poly.pdbx_seq_one_letter_code
_entity_poly.pdbx_strand_id
1 'polypeptide(L)'
;MDFYYEDRFLIFKLKSKLHEKVILYNRNYRKHIKISHPDVSLKYIREILDDPDYVYKHSKNSKTYYYEKNYNNITYRVVISKYKKHVKCVITCYKVELNDRFTKKHALCVYDKEVYLKEKEIEEEFENNISYFYELFNIVE
;
A
#
# COMPACT_ATOMS: atom_id res chain seq x y z
N MET A 1 -0.72 -9.52 14.06
CA MET A 1 -1.80 -8.69 13.48
C MET A 1 -2.67 -8.32 14.64
N ASP A 2 -2.58 -7.06 15.05
CA ASP A 2 -3.19 -6.63 16.31
C ASP A 2 -4.66 -6.33 16.07
N PHE A 3 -5.47 -6.48 17.12
CA PHE A 3 -6.88 -6.14 17.07
C PHE A 3 -7.31 -5.49 18.39
N TYR A 4 -8.43 -4.80 18.33
CA TYR A 4 -9.08 -4.19 19.49
C TYR A 4 -10.58 -4.15 19.26
N TYR A 5 -11.31 -3.81 20.32
CA TYR A 5 -12.75 -3.60 20.25
C TYR A 5 -13.08 -2.12 20.42
N GLU A 6 -13.95 -1.58 19.57
CA GLU A 6 -14.55 -0.25 19.71
C GLU A 6 -16.07 -0.47 19.56
N ASP A 7 -16.86 -0.05 20.56
CA ASP A 7 -18.33 -0.21 20.57
C ASP A 7 -18.81 -1.65 20.26
N ARG A 8 -18.14 -2.65 20.84
CA ARG A 8 -18.38 -4.10 20.62
C ARG A 8 -18.03 -4.61 19.21
N PHE A 9 -17.47 -3.78 18.35
CA PHE A 9 -16.98 -4.20 17.04
C PHE A 9 -15.50 -4.60 17.12
N LEU A 10 -15.19 -5.80 16.65
CA LEU A 10 -13.80 -6.23 16.44
C LEU A 10 -13.19 -5.46 15.27
N ILE A 11 -12.06 -4.80 15.53
CA ILE A 11 -11.30 -4.01 14.57
C ILE A 11 -9.88 -4.54 14.47
N PHE A 12 -9.46 -4.81 13.24
CA PHE A 12 -8.09 -5.18 12.91
C PHE A 12 -7.24 -3.94 12.70
N LYS A 13 -6.07 -3.88 13.34
CA LYS A 13 -5.04 -2.87 13.13
C LYS A 13 -4.09 -3.34 12.04
N LEU A 14 -3.96 -2.53 11.01
CA LEU A 14 -3.13 -2.75 9.84
C LEU A 14 -2.21 -1.54 9.65
N LYS A 15 -1.12 -1.77 8.93
CA LYS A 15 -0.27 -0.73 8.37
C LYS A 15 -0.34 -0.82 6.85
N SER A 16 -0.03 0.27 6.17
CA SER A 16 0.20 0.25 4.73
C SER A 16 1.47 1.02 4.39
N LYS A 17 2.00 0.80 3.18
CA LYS A 17 3.22 1.45 2.66
C LYS A 17 3.24 2.96 2.87
N LEU A 18 2.11 3.65 2.71
CA LEU A 18 2.00 5.12 2.86
C LEU A 18 1.31 5.57 4.15
N HIS A 19 0.74 4.67 4.96
CA HIS A 19 -0.02 5.04 6.15
C HIS A 19 0.22 4.09 7.32
N GLU A 20 0.67 4.66 8.43
CA GLU A 20 0.96 3.90 9.65
C GLU A 20 -0.27 3.30 10.33
N LYS A 21 -1.45 3.91 10.16
CA LYS A 21 -2.68 3.54 10.87
C LYS A 21 -3.81 3.27 9.89
N VAL A 22 -4.02 2.00 9.58
CA VAL A 22 -5.13 1.50 8.79
C VAL A 22 -5.98 0.56 9.66
N ILE A 23 -7.29 0.70 9.61
CA ILE A 23 -8.22 -0.17 10.33
C ILE A 23 -9.10 -0.95 9.38
N LEU A 24 -9.51 -2.15 9.78
CA LEU A 24 -10.53 -2.93 9.10
C LEU A 24 -11.51 -3.49 10.13
N TYR A 25 -12.77 -3.07 10.03
CA TYR A 25 -13.83 -3.65 10.84
C TYR A 25 -14.07 -5.09 10.41
N ASN A 26 -14.07 -6.02 11.35
CA ASN A 26 -14.37 -7.43 11.08
C ASN A 26 -15.76 -7.60 10.46
N ARG A 27 -16.72 -6.76 10.86
CA ARG A 27 -18.06 -6.71 10.24
C ARG A 27 -17.97 -6.39 8.75
N ASN A 28 -17.13 -5.41 8.36
CA ASN A 28 -16.95 -5.04 6.96
C ASN A 28 -16.29 -6.20 6.18
N TYR A 29 -15.26 -6.83 6.76
CA TYR A 29 -14.64 -8.00 6.15
C TYR A 29 -15.65 -9.13 5.92
N ARG A 30 -16.38 -9.54 6.95
CA ARG A 30 -17.27 -10.70 6.88
C ARG A 30 -18.56 -10.47 6.09
N LYS A 31 -19.15 -9.27 6.17
CA LYS A 31 -20.47 -8.98 5.56
C LYS A 31 -20.42 -8.31 4.20
N HIS A 32 -19.27 -7.79 3.80
CA HIS A 32 -19.13 -7.11 2.50
C HIS A 32 -18.01 -7.76 1.69
N ILE A 33 -16.76 -7.65 2.14
CA ILE A 33 -15.60 -8.08 1.34
C ILE A 33 -15.66 -9.59 1.06
N LYS A 34 -15.87 -10.42 2.09
CA LYS A 34 -15.83 -11.87 1.95
C LYS A 34 -17.05 -12.45 1.22
N ILE A 35 -18.18 -11.73 1.23
CA ILE A 35 -19.39 -12.13 0.50
C ILE A 35 -19.23 -11.79 -0.98
N SER A 36 -18.83 -10.56 -1.28
CA SER A 36 -18.68 -10.10 -2.67
C SER A 36 -17.43 -10.67 -3.36
N HIS A 37 -16.38 -10.95 -2.59
CA HIS A 37 -15.09 -11.42 -3.08
C HIS A 37 -14.59 -12.60 -2.22
N PRO A 38 -15.16 -13.80 -2.42
CA PRO A 38 -14.85 -14.98 -1.61
C PRO A 38 -13.38 -15.44 -1.68
N ASP A 39 -12.69 -15.11 -2.77
CA ASP A 39 -11.27 -15.36 -2.99
C ASP A 39 -10.35 -14.47 -2.14
N VAL A 40 -10.85 -13.32 -1.68
CA VAL A 40 -10.08 -12.39 -0.85
C VAL A 40 -9.97 -12.90 0.59
N SER A 41 -8.73 -12.97 1.07
CA SER A 41 -8.38 -13.31 2.46
C SER A 41 -7.89 -12.07 3.21
N LEU A 42 -7.97 -12.09 4.55
CA LEU A 42 -7.34 -11.04 5.38
C LEU A 42 -5.82 -10.94 5.13
N LYS A 43 -5.18 -12.09 4.85
CA LYS A 43 -3.75 -12.14 4.50
C LYS A 43 -3.48 -11.33 3.24
N TYR A 44 -4.28 -11.49 2.18
CA TYR A 44 -4.14 -10.71 0.96
C TYR A 44 -4.31 -9.21 1.20
N ILE A 45 -5.33 -8.81 1.95
CA ILE A 45 -5.54 -7.39 2.27
C ILE A 45 -4.31 -6.80 2.97
N ARG A 46 -3.75 -7.52 3.95
CA ARG A 46 -2.55 -7.09 4.67
C ARG A 46 -1.36 -6.98 3.74
N GLU A 47 -1.11 -7.99 2.92
CA GLU A 47 0.05 -8.04 2.02
C GLU A 47 0.00 -6.94 0.95
N ILE A 48 -1.17 -6.69 0.36
CA ILE A 48 -1.37 -5.62 -0.62
C ILE A 48 -1.14 -4.24 0.02
N LEU A 49 -1.52 -4.06 1.28
CA LEU A 49 -1.30 -2.79 1.97
C LEU A 49 0.18 -2.59 2.31
N ASP A 50 0.87 -3.63 2.77
CA ASP A 50 2.26 -3.57 3.25
C ASP A 50 3.27 -3.40 2.12
N ASP A 51 3.14 -4.22 1.07
CA ASP A 51 4.00 -4.22 -0.11
C ASP A 51 3.15 -4.18 -1.39
N PRO A 52 2.51 -3.03 -1.70
CA PRO A 52 1.81 -2.84 -2.97
C PRO A 52 2.82 -2.75 -4.12
N ASP A 53 2.36 -3.09 -5.32
CA ASP A 53 3.09 -2.76 -6.54
C ASP A 53 2.78 -1.32 -6.97
N TYR A 54 1.54 -0.88 -6.73
CA TYR A 54 1.07 0.44 -7.16
C TYR A 54 0.12 1.05 -6.13
N VAL A 55 0.22 2.37 -5.92
CA VAL A 55 -0.76 3.12 -5.15
C VAL A 55 -1.13 4.40 -5.88
N TYR A 56 -2.43 4.65 -6.02
CA TYR A 56 -2.93 5.86 -6.66
C TYR A 56 -4.18 6.41 -5.96
N LYS A 57 -4.57 7.63 -6.33
CA LYS A 57 -5.77 8.31 -5.83
C LYS A 57 -6.78 8.52 -6.95
N HIS A 58 -8.07 8.62 -6.61
CA HIS A 58 -9.10 8.98 -7.60
C HIS A 58 -8.96 10.43 -8.12
N SER A 59 -8.51 11.33 -7.24
CA SER A 59 -8.23 12.74 -7.55
C SER A 59 -7.16 13.27 -6.58
N LYS A 60 -6.52 14.40 -6.93
CA LYS A 60 -5.51 15.05 -6.07
C LYS A 60 -6.02 15.30 -4.65
N ASN A 61 -7.28 15.73 -4.52
CA ASN A 61 -7.93 16.05 -3.24
C ASN A 61 -8.66 14.85 -2.60
N SER A 62 -8.70 13.69 -3.26
CA SER A 62 -9.38 12.52 -2.72
C SER A 62 -8.73 12.07 -1.42
N LYS A 63 -9.55 11.61 -0.48
CA LYS A 63 -9.11 10.96 0.75
C LYS A 63 -8.99 9.43 0.59
N THR A 64 -9.39 8.93 -0.58
CA THR A 64 -9.43 7.52 -0.96
C THR A 64 -8.19 7.16 -1.76
N TYR A 65 -7.59 6.03 -1.38
CA TYR A 65 -6.39 5.46 -1.98
C TYR A 65 -6.69 4.05 -2.45
N TYR A 66 -6.09 3.69 -3.57
CA TYR A 66 -6.22 2.40 -4.22
C TYR A 66 -4.84 1.76 -4.21
N TYR A 67 -4.70 0.68 -3.44
CA TYR A 67 -3.49 -0.13 -3.36
C TYR A 67 -3.68 -1.34 -4.25
N GLU A 68 -2.75 -1.58 -5.17
CA GLU A 68 -2.79 -2.70 -6.09
C GLU A 68 -1.58 -3.58 -5.92
N LYS A 69 -1.81 -4.89 -6.04
CA LYS A 69 -0.75 -5.88 -6.15
C LYS A 69 -1.12 -6.94 -7.17
N ASN A 70 -0.14 -7.34 -7.97
CA ASN A 70 -0.27 -8.36 -8.99
C ASN A 70 0.18 -9.71 -8.44
N TYR A 71 -0.69 -10.71 -8.54
CA TYR A 71 -0.41 -12.09 -8.23
C TYR A 71 -0.71 -12.93 -9.46
N ASN A 72 0.30 -13.53 -10.10
CA ASN A 72 0.15 -14.44 -11.24
C ASN A 72 -0.82 -13.91 -12.33
N ASN A 73 -0.58 -12.69 -12.82
CA ASN A 73 -1.42 -11.96 -13.79
C ASN A 73 -2.82 -11.56 -13.30
N ILE A 74 -3.09 -11.66 -11.99
CA ILE A 74 -4.32 -11.15 -11.38
C ILE A 74 -3.97 -9.97 -10.50
N THR A 75 -4.53 -8.80 -10.82
CA THR A 75 -4.42 -7.62 -9.97
C THR A 75 -5.49 -7.67 -8.89
N TYR A 76 -5.08 -7.57 -7.63
CA TYR A 76 -5.98 -7.34 -6.51
C TYR A 76 -5.84 -5.90 -6.04
N ARG A 77 -6.98 -5.29 -5.67
CA ARG A 77 -7.03 -3.90 -5.25
C ARG A 77 -7.67 -3.77 -3.88
N VAL A 78 -6.97 -3.15 -2.94
CA VAL A 78 -7.51 -2.72 -1.65
C VAL A 78 -7.82 -1.23 -1.71
N VAL A 79 -9.05 -0.87 -1.34
CA VAL A 79 -9.48 0.52 -1.28
C VAL A 79 -9.57 0.95 0.17
N ILE A 80 -8.85 2.02 0.50
CA ILE A 80 -8.90 2.64 1.83
C ILE A 80 -9.32 4.10 1.72
N SER A 81 -9.98 4.62 2.74
CA SER A 81 -10.28 6.06 2.81
C SER A 81 -10.10 6.61 4.21
N LYS A 82 -10.14 7.94 4.34
CA LYS A 82 -10.02 8.62 5.64
C LYS A 82 -11.20 8.25 6.53
N TYR A 83 -10.91 7.80 7.74
CA TYR A 83 -11.88 7.58 8.80
C TYR A 83 -11.79 8.67 9.87
N LYS A 84 -10.64 8.80 10.52
CA LYS A 84 -10.32 9.86 11.50
C LYS A 84 -9.05 10.61 11.06
N LYS A 85 -8.64 11.64 11.81
CA LYS A 85 -7.35 12.32 11.57
C LYS A 85 -6.22 11.29 11.65
N HIS A 86 -5.38 11.21 10.62
CA HIS A 86 -4.29 10.21 10.49
C HIS A 86 -4.70 8.73 10.51
N VAL A 87 -6.00 8.39 10.42
CA VAL A 87 -6.48 6.99 10.40
C VAL A 87 -7.23 6.71 9.11
N LYS A 88 -6.84 5.65 8.43
CA LYS A 88 -7.53 5.14 7.24
C LYS A 88 -8.35 3.90 7.60
N CYS A 89 -9.43 3.68 6.87
CA CYS A 89 -10.25 2.48 6.99
C CYS A 89 -10.31 1.76 5.65
N VAL A 90 -10.18 0.43 5.67
CA VAL A 90 -10.41 -0.43 4.52
C VAL A 90 -11.90 -0.46 4.20
N ILE A 91 -12.25 0.02 3.01
CA ILE A 91 -13.62 0.04 2.50
C ILE A 91 -13.93 -1.30 1.81
N THR A 92 -13.08 -1.71 0.87
CA THR A 92 -13.28 -2.93 0.10
C THR A 92 -11.95 -3.49 -0.41
N CYS A 93 -11.98 -4.75 -0.85
CA CYS A 93 -10.89 -5.39 -1.56
C CYS A 93 -11.46 -6.32 -2.62
N TYR A 94 -10.98 -6.23 -3.86
CA TYR A 94 -11.53 -6.98 -4.98
C TYR A 94 -10.49 -7.24 -6.07
N LYS A 95 -10.75 -8.27 -6.89
CA LYS A 95 -10.00 -8.57 -8.10
C LYS A 95 -10.32 -7.55 -9.20
N VAL A 96 -9.30 -7.02 -9.84
CA VAL A 96 -9.42 -6.11 -10.98
C VAL A 96 -9.21 -6.92 -12.25
N GLU A 97 -10.18 -6.87 -13.16
CA GLU A 97 -10.01 -7.41 -14.50
C GLU A 97 -9.15 -6.44 -15.31
N LEU A 98 -8.04 -6.95 -15.85
CA LEU A 98 -7.05 -6.20 -16.62
C LEU A 98 -7.64 -5.77 -17.98
N ASN A 99 -8.42 -4.69 -17.98
CA ASN A 99 -8.90 -4.06 -19.23
C ASN A 99 -8.28 -2.68 -19.50
N ASP A 100 -7.55 -2.11 -18.56
CA ASP A 100 -7.13 -0.71 -18.64
C ASP A 100 -5.61 -0.54 -18.75
N ARG A 101 -5.11 -0.61 -19.99
CA ARG A 101 -3.80 -0.05 -20.36
C ARG A 101 -3.90 1.48 -20.28
N PHE A 102 -3.03 2.10 -19.48
CA PHE A 102 -2.90 3.56 -19.28
C PHE A 102 -4.18 4.32 -18.87
N THR A 103 -4.63 4.12 -17.63
CA THR A 103 -5.73 4.93 -17.03
C THR A 103 -5.26 5.94 -15.99
N LYS A 104 -6.22 6.74 -15.46
CA LYS A 104 -6.11 7.71 -14.34
C LYS A 104 -5.13 7.31 -13.21
N LYS A 105 -4.89 6.00 -13.04
CA LYS A 105 -3.85 5.41 -12.18
C LYS A 105 -2.51 6.12 -12.32
N HIS A 106 -2.03 6.36 -13.55
CA HIS A 106 -0.71 6.94 -13.81
C HIS A 106 -0.65 8.44 -13.49
N ALA A 107 -1.71 9.19 -13.84
CA ALA A 107 -1.77 10.62 -13.61
C ALA A 107 -1.88 11.01 -12.13
N LEU A 108 -2.38 10.09 -11.29
CA LEU A 108 -2.61 10.30 -9.86
C LEU A 108 -1.90 9.23 -9.01
N CYS A 109 -0.83 8.67 -9.57
CA CYS A 109 0.06 7.77 -8.88
C CYS A 109 0.72 8.50 -7.71
N VAL A 110 0.79 7.82 -6.58
CA VAL A 110 1.49 8.29 -5.38
C VAL A 110 2.58 7.33 -4.95
N TYR A 111 2.61 6.12 -5.50
CA TYR A 111 3.66 5.14 -5.29
C TYR A 111 3.67 4.13 -6.45
N ASP A 112 4.86 3.90 -6.99
CA ASP A 112 5.15 2.85 -7.96
C ASP A 112 6.38 2.10 -7.45
N LYS A 113 6.24 0.79 -7.25
CA LYS A 113 7.30 -0.04 -6.68
C LYS A 113 8.55 -0.07 -7.56
N GLU A 114 8.39 -0.08 -8.88
CA GLU A 114 9.55 -0.13 -9.79
C GLU A 114 10.35 1.17 -9.75
N VAL A 115 9.65 2.31 -9.70
CA VAL A 115 10.29 3.62 -9.57
C VAL A 115 10.99 3.73 -8.22
N TYR A 116 10.30 3.33 -7.14
CA TYR A 116 10.85 3.37 -5.78
C TYR A 116 12.12 2.52 -5.63
N LEU A 117 12.17 1.33 -6.23
CA LEU A 117 13.35 0.48 -6.19
C LEU A 117 14.53 1.11 -6.94
N LYS A 118 14.30 1.69 -8.12
CA LYS A 118 15.33 2.39 -8.89
C LYS A 118 15.89 3.60 -8.13
N GLU A 119 15.02 4.38 -7.48
CA GLU A 119 15.45 5.51 -6.65
C GLU A 119 16.35 5.02 -5.50
N LYS A 120 15.99 3.91 -4.84
CA LYS A 120 16.79 3.32 -3.76
C LYS A 120 18.15 2.80 -4.23
N GLU A 121 18.21 2.18 -5.41
CA GLU A 121 19.47 1.73 -6.01
C GLU A 121 20.41 2.91 -6.29
N ILE A 122 19.88 4.02 -6.81
CA ILE A 122 20.64 5.25 -7.05
C ILE A 122 21.16 5.85 -5.74
N GLU A 123 20.33 5.89 -4.69
CA GLU A 123 20.73 6.39 -3.37
C GLU A 123 21.87 5.55 -2.76
N GLU A 124 21.77 4.22 -2.81
CA GLU A 124 22.81 3.30 -2.33
C GLU A 124 24.12 3.46 -3.10
N GLU A 125 24.07 3.60 -4.44
CA GLU A 125 25.24 3.88 -5.26
C GLU A 125 25.90 5.21 -4.86
N PHE A 126 25.09 6.24 -4.58
CA PHE A 126 25.58 7.55 -4.18
C PHE A 126 26.26 7.51 -2.80
N GLU A 127 25.65 6.84 -1.82
CA GLU A 127 26.23 6.65 -0.47
C GLU A 127 27.55 5.86 -0.52
N ASN A 128 27.61 4.80 -1.32
CA ASN A 128 28.82 4.02 -1.51
C ASN A 128 29.94 4.86 -2.16
N ASN A 129 29.61 5.68 -3.15
CA ASN A 129 30.58 6.60 -3.75
C ASN A 129 31.09 7.63 -2.74
N ILE A 130 30.22 8.20 -1.90
CA ILE A 130 30.62 9.10 -0.82
C ILE A 130 31.57 8.39 0.16
N SER A 131 31.22 7.17 0.59
CA SER A 131 32.06 6.37 1.50
C SER A 131 33.44 6.10 0.89
N TYR A 132 33.49 5.71 -0.40
CA TYR A 132 34.73 5.51 -1.13
C TYR A 132 35.58 6.78 -1.19
N PHE A 133 34.98 7.95 -1.46
CA PHE A 133 35.72 9.22 -1.44
C PHE A 133 36.25 9.55 -0.05
N TYR A 134 35.47 9.34 1.01
CA TYR A 134 35.95 9.54 2.38
C TYR A 134 37.10 8.60 2.74
N GLU A 135 37.04 7.33 2.33
CA GLU A 135 38.16 6.40 2.51
C GLU A 135 39.41 6.87 1.74
N LEU A 136 39.26 7.30 0.49
CA LEU A 136 40.40 7.74 -0.33
C LEU A 136 41.10 9.00 0.22
N PHE A 137 40.32 9.95 0.73
CA PHE A 137 40.80 11.27 1.16
C PHE A 137 41.07 11.38 2.66
N ASN A 138 40.56 10.45 3.50
CA ASN A 138 40.94 10.34 4.91
C ASN A 138 42.12 9.38 5.15
N ILE A 139 42.75 8.81 4.10
CA ILE A 139 44.10 8.21 4.20
C ILE A 139 45.17 9.31 4.21
N VAL A 140 44.99 10.32 5.07
CA VAL A 140 46.02 11.30 5.39
C VAL A 140 46.16 11.32 6.91
N GLU A 141 46.90 10.34 7.42
CA GLU A 141 47.94 10.48 8.45
C GLU A 141 48.85 9.24 8.46
#